data_AF-U2PTW3-F1
#
_entry.id   AF-U2PTW3-F1
#
_cell.length_a   1.000
_cell.length_b   1.000
_cell.length_c   1.000
_cell.angle_alpha   90.00
_cell.angle_beta   90.00
_cell.angle_gamma   90.00
#
_symmetry.space_group_name_H-M   'P 1'
#
loop_
_entity.id
_entity.type
_entity.pdbx_description
1 polymer ?
#
loop_
_entity_poly.entity_id
_entity_poly.type
_entity_poly.pdbx_seq_one_letter_code
_entity_poly.pdbx_strand_id
1 'polypeptide(L)'
;MNKKLVLTGKAVLSTVMASTMACSMLSTNILAQEPEVVPEEETTVEKTPVEEEPTETPEEATGGNEETTPSNAITTNEIVDTPTTYSFPSGYDDAWTEQQLRDEIQRLLNEAASLYEENKYRPSTENDYITKKATAEAALADTTLAKDKLAWQAYYMSNCIKAMNTAQNVLSESAKQIVIINKEVAKLNPSEYQLDPWEALTSALSKSIGRVNGNASKDYSEDLANIKTLYDTVLASKVDENLVTLRDYVAICDEIVASQKTDDAVNYDSNTWRTFINALNEAKAEIEKGSTTIDVEVFNKLYSALESAKNALVPISSEDSEGKETGVADYWSKARTYGGHVFVAGEKINGDGTTTLYINWVNDGINPITGEQEKSLDKSFISQHDNNLGIYAMVNRNDFGTSYNNWVKKFRELSADEVMNGFTGYEITVNTGDKVIIGIGNRESSFYGTFSAGVYQTKTPDTTAPEVKVSYSTVDKTEGPVTVTITADEPIQDIPGWTRVSENVLKKDYTVNTNESVDVLDLAGNVRTVSVTVSNIVKPSDPSGTGEDKNQGTDTKKEDSKKTDGTNTGVFVGTGLFAGSATAAAAGASLLAFLKKRKK
;
A
#
# COMPACT_ATOMS: atom_id res chain seq x y z
N MET A 1 -19.29 -43.36 -45.39
CA MET A 1 -18.22 -44.25 -44.87
C MET A 1 -17.79 -43.72 -43.51
N ASN A 2 -17.55 -44.60 -42.53
CA ASN A 2 -17.19 -44.18 -41.18
C ASN A 2 -15.68 -43.88 -41.06
N LYS A 3 -15.32 -42.79 -40.39
CA LYS A 3 -14.08 -42.70 -39.60
C LYS A 3 -14.40 -42.13 -38.22
N LYS A 4 -13.77 -42.69 -37.19
CA LYS A 4 -14.02 -42.35 -35.79
C LYS A 4 -13.34 -41.03 -35.42
N LEU A 5 -14.01 -40.21 -34.63
CA LEU A 5 -13.32 -39.31 -33.71
C LEU A 5 -12.83 -40.16 -32.53
N VAL A 6 -11.61 -39.93 -32.04
CA VAL A 6 -11.05 -40.59 -30.86
C VAL A 6 -10.73 -39.52 -29.83
N LEU A 7 -11.54 -39.44 -28.77
CA LEU A 7 -11.18 -38.69 -27.56
C LEU A 7 -10.35 -39.59 -26.63
N THR A 8 -9.20 -39.09 -26.19
CA THR A 8 -8.39 -39.68 -25.12
C THR A 8 -7.80 -38.58 -24.26
N GLY A 9 -8.39 -38.36 -23.09
CA GLY A 9 -7.93 -37.41 -22.08
C GLY A 9 -8.88 -37.47 -20.88
N LYS A 10 -8.38 -37.83 -19.70
CA LYS A 10 -9.21 -38.00 -18.49
C LYS A 10 -9.32 -36.67 -17.75
N ALA A 11 -10.54 -36.21 -17.50
CA ALA A 11 -10.84 -35.45 -16.29
C ALA A 11 -11.23 -36.44 -15.19
N VAL A 12 -10.63 -36.33 -14.00
CA VAL A 12 -11.02 -37.12 -12.82
C VAL A 12 -11.86 -36.23 -11.93
N LEU A 13 -13.08 -36.67 -11.63
CA LEU A 13 -13.99 -35.99 -10.70
C LEU A 13 -13.59 -36.36 -9.26
N SER A 14 -13.46 -35.36 -8.37
CA SER A 14 -13.27 -35.58 -6.93
C SER A 14 -14.22 -34.70 -6.13
N THR A 15 -15.15 -35.31 -5.39
CA THR A 15 -16.20 -34.63 -4.63
C THR A 15 -15.96 -34.77 -3.13
N VAL A 16 -15.75 -33.65 -2.43
CA VAL A 16 -15.77 -33.55 -0.96
C VAL A 16 -16.48 -32.23 -0.62
N MET A 17 -17.81 -32.24 -0.52
CA MET A 17 -18.62 -32.42 0.70
C MET A 17 -18.91 -31.11 1.44
N ALA A 18 -20.18 -30.92 1.83
CA ALA A 18 -20.66 -29.78 2.61
C ALA A 18 -21.15 -30.22 3.99
N SER A 19 -20.73 -29.49 5.03
CA SER A 19 -21.32 -29.34 6.39
C SER A 19 -20.42 -28.32 7.12
N THR A 20 -20.88 -27.41 7.96
CA THR A 20 -21.98 -27.54 8.96
C THR A 20 -22.73 -26.20 9.12
N MET A 21 -23.98 -26.22 9.59
CA MET A 21 -24.79 -25.00 9.85
C MET A 21 -24.93 -24.67 11.34
N ALA A 22 -25.36 -23.42 11.59
CA ALA A 22 -26.26 -22.98 12.67
C ALA A 22 -25.75 -22.87 14.13
N CYS A 23 -25.39 -21.63 14.51
CA CYS A 23 -25.82 -20.89 15.71
C CYS A 23 -25.39 -19.41 15.52
N SER A 24 -26.11 -18.36 15.90
CA SER A 24 -27.43 -18.23 16.55
C SER A 24 -28.20 -16.99 16.06
N MET A 25 -29.48 -16.87 16.42
CA MET A 25 -30.30 -15.64 16.35
C MET A 25 -30.86 -15.32 17.75
N LEU A 26 -31.53 -14.17 17.90
CA LEU A 26 -32.10 -13.59 19.14
C LEU A 26 -31.04 -12.90 20.03
N SER A 27 -31.23 -11.70 20.59
CA SER A 27 -32.26 -10.65 20.47
C SER A 27 -31.61 -9.31 20.90
N THR A 28 -32.06 -8.11 20.52
CA THR A 28 -33.30 -7.45 20.99
C THR A 28 -33.79 -6.31 20.07
N ASN A 29 -35.09 -6.02 20.13
CA ASN A 29 -35.67 -4.78 19.58
C ASN A 29 -35.42 -3.59 20.51
N ILE A 30 -35.13 -2.42 19.95
CA ILE A 30 -35.56 -1.10 20.47
C ILE A 30 -36.18 -0.31 19.30
N LEU A 31 -37.12 0.60 19.59
CA LEU A 31 -38.08 1.16 18.65
C LEU A 31 -37.92 2.69 18.49
N ALA A 32 -38.00 3.18 17.24
CA ALA A 32 -38.17 4.61 16.86
C ALA A 32 -36.99 5.56 17.25
N GLN A 33 -36.74 6.69 16.59
CA GLN A 33 -37.64 7.63 15.91
C GLN A 33 -36.99 8.28 14.66
N GLU A 34 -37.82 8.89 13.81
CA GLU A 34 -37.40 9.89 12.81
C GLU A 34 -37.17 11.25 13.50
N PRO A 35 -36.18 12.04 13.02
CA PRO A 35 -36.42 13.44 12.64
C PRO A 35 -36.02 13.64 11.17
N GLU A 36 -36.78 14.33 10.32
CA GLU A 36 -37.13 15.77 10.33
C GLU A 36 -35.99 16.65 9.77
N VAL A 37 -36.36 17.74 9.07
CA VAL A 37 -35.55 18.40 8.03
C VAL A 37 -35.49 19.92 8.28
N VAL A 38 -34.55 20.63 7.64
CA VAL A 38 -34.45 22.11 7.49
C VAL A 38 -33.79 22.85 8.69
N PRO A 39 -32.93 23.87 8.52
CA PRO A 39 -32.09 24.29 7.36
C PRO A 39 -30.58 24.46 7.73
N GLU A 40 -29.82 25.05 6.82
CA GLU A 40 -28.51 25.68 7.06
C GLU A 40 -28.63 27.00 7.85
N GLU A 41 -27.60 27.39 8.61
CA GLU A 41 -27.38 28.78 9.06
C GLU A 41 -25.95 29.23 8.72
N GLU A 42 -25.80 30.49 8.30
CA GLU A 42 -24.51 31.11 7.98
C GLU A 42 -23.76 31.55 9.25
N THR A 43 -22.44 31.32 9.33
CA THR A 43 -21.58 31.94 10.35
C THR A 43 -20.54 32.86 9.73
N THR A 44 -20.78 34.16 9.80
CA THR A 44 -19.85 35.21 9.35
C THR A 44 -18.58 35.28 10.20
N VAL A 45 -17.40 35.41 9.58
CA VAL A 45 -16.11 35.56 10.26
C VAL A 45 -15.75 37.03 10.44
N GLU A 46 -15.52 37.47 11.69
CA GLU A 46 -14.97 38.81 11.97
C GLU A 46 -13.49 38.93 11.54
N LYS A 47 -13.08 40.15 11.16
CA LYS A 47 -11.68 40.51 10.92
C LYS A 47 -11.22 41.61 11.87
N THR A 48 -10.03 41.45 12.44
CA THR A 48 -9.25 42.55 13.05
C THR A 48 -7.76 42.35 12.73
N PRO A 49 -7.02 43.40 12.30
CA PRO A 49 -5.65 43.26 11.80
C PRO A 49 -4.57 43.74 12.79
N VAL A 50 -3.31 43.37 12.51
CA VAL A 50 -2.09 44.03 13.04
C VAL A 50 -1.04 44.09 11.91
N GLU A 51 -0.18 45.12 11.95
CA GLU A 51 0.88 45.43 10.98
C GLU A 51 2.19 44.67 11.27
N GLU A 52 3.08 44.55 10.27
CA GLU A 52 4.46 45.08 10.35
C GLU A 52 5.11 45.20 8.95
N GLU A 53 6.19 45.99 8.84
CA GLU A 53 6.81 46.45 7.57
C GLU A 53 8.13 45.70 7.21
N PRO A 54 8.72 45.89 5.99
CA PRO A 54 9.60 44.90 5.35
C PRO A 54 11.10 45.00 5.65
N THR A 55 11.90 44.05 5.13
CA THR A 55 13.37 44.15 5.03
C THR A 55 13.91 43.40 3.78
N GLU A 56 15.12 43.77 3.33
CA GLU A 56 15.71 43.50 2.00
C GLU A 56 17.14 42.88 2.13
N THR A 57 17.78 42.24 1.13
CA THR A 57 17.44 42.01 -0.30
C THR A 57 17.55 40.49 -0.68
N PRO A 58 18.36 39.91 -1.64
CA PRO A 58 18.18 38.51 -2.08
C PRO A 58 19.38 37.56 -1.82
N GLU A 59 19.23 36.27 -2.21
CA GLU A 59 20.12 35.62 -3.20
C GLU A 59 19.49 34.31 -3.76
N GLU A 60 20.15 33.66 -4.73
CA GLU A 60 19.58 32.65 -5.63
C GLU A 60 19.54 31.20 -5.07
N ALA A 61 18.57 30.38 -5.49
CA ALA A 61 18.83 29.21 -6.37
C ALA A 61 17.60 28.31 -6.66
N THR A 62 17.29 28.14 -7.95
CA THR A 62 16.76 26.93 -8.63
C THR A 62 15.68 26.03 -7.98
N GLY A 63 14.54 25.94 -8.67
CA GLY A 63 14.00 24.63 -9.09
C GLY A 63 12.81 24.05 -8.32
N GLY A 64 11.60 24.41 -8.73
CA GLY A 64 10.35 23.72 -8.39
C GLY A 64 9.30 24.00 -9.47
N ASN A 65 8.61 22.97 -9.96
CA ASN A 65 7.60 23.07 -11.01
C ASN A 65 6.26 22.60 -10.47
N GLU A 66 5.49 23.52 -9.88
CA GLU A 66 4.16 23.20 -9.35
C GLU A 66 3.08 23.38 -10.43
N GLU A 67 2.31 22.31 -10.64
CA GLU A 67 1.14 22.29 -11.49
C GLU A 67 0.04 23.15 -10.86
N THR A 68 -0.42 24.18 -11.57
CA THR A 68 -1.45 25.10 -11.08
C THR A 68 -2.67 25.12 -12.00
N THR A 69 -3.85 25.13 -11.37
CA THR A 69 -5.14 25.25 -12.05
C THR A 69 -5.20 26.52 -12.91
N PRO A 70 -5.83 26.49 -14.10
CA PRO A 70 -5.75 27.58 -15.06
C PRO A 70 -6.48 28.85 -14.59
N SER A 71 -5.74 29.72 -13.92
CA SER A 71 -6.22 31.07 -13.58
C SER A 71 -6.12 31.96 -14.83
N ASN A 72 -7.25 32.51 -15.28
CA ASN A 72 -7.33 33.36 -16.49
C ASN A 72 -6.80 34.80 -16.25
N ALA A 73 -5.69 34.94 -15.52
CA ALA A 73 -5.09 36.21 -15.14
C ALA A 73 -3.70 36.38 -15.79
N ILE A 74 -3.70 36.73 -17.09
CA ILE A 74 -2.47 37.06 -17.83
C ILE A 74 -1.76 38.22 -17.12
N THR A 75 -0.53 37.99 -16.69
CA THR A 75 0.27 38.98 -15.98
C THR A 75 0.99 39.93 -16.95
N THR A 76 1.35 41.13 -16.49
CA THR A 76 1.99 42.17 -17.33
C THR A 76 3.36 41.75 -17.90
N ASN A 77 3.97 40.70 -17.35
CA ASN A 77 5.21 40.10 -17.86
C ASN A 77 4.98 39.14 -19.03
N GLU A 78 3.81 38.50 -19.12
CA GLU A 78 3.47 37.56 -20.20
C GLU A 78 2.98 38.27 -21.48
N ILE A 79 2.62 39.56 -21.39
CA ILE A 79 2.08 40.32 -22.53
C ILE A 79 3.08 40.37 -23.69
N VAL A 80 4.39 40.50 -23.43
CA VAL A 80 5.44 40.43 -24.46
C VAL A 80 6.77 39.91 -23.93
N ASP A 81 7.28 38.82 -24.51
CA ASP A 81 8.68 38.39 -24.42
C ASP A 81 9.56 39.27 -25.33
N THR A 82 9.76 40.53 -24.93
CA THR A 82 10.54 41.53 -25.67
C THR A 82 12.04 41.22 -25.62
N PRO A 83 12.80 41.41 -26.72
CA PRO A 83 14.25 41.49 -26.65
C PRO A 83 14.69 42.53 -25.61
N THR A 84 15.72 42.22 -24.83
CA THR A 84 16.21 43.05 -23.70
C THR A 84 16.93 44.35 -24.13
N THR A 85 16.73 44.80 -25.36
CA THR A 85 17.36 45.97 -25.96
C THR A 85 16.32 46.92 -26.54
N TYR A 86 16.32 48.16 -26.03
CA TYR A 86 15.37 49.22 -26.37
C TYR A 86 15.48 49.62 -27.85
N SER A 87 14.69 48.96 -28.70
CA SER A 87 14.73 49.09 -30.15
C SER A 87 13.36 48.77 -30.77
N PHE A 88 12.91 49.63 -31.68
CA PHE A 88 11.66 49.39 -32.42
C PHE A 88 11.85 48.25 -33.44
N PRO A 89 10.83 47.39 -33.62
CA PRO A 89 10.87 46.33 -34.61
C PRO A 89 10.74 46.89 -36.03
N SER A 90 11.31 46.19 -37.02
CA SER A 90 11.32 46.66 -38.41
C SER A 90 9.91 46.83 -38.99
N GLY A 91 9.65 48.03 -39.52
CA GLY A 91 8.33 48.47 -39.99
C GLY A 91 7.63 49.45 -39.05
N TYR A 92 8.11 49.57 -37.82
CA TYR A 92 7.67 50.57 -36.83
C TYR A 92 8.86 51.43 -36.40
N ASP A 93 8.60 52.66 -35.99
CA ASP A 93 9.63 53.60 -35.55
C ASP A 93 9.07 54.61 -34.53
N ASP A 94 9.94 55.52 -34.07
CA ASP A 94 9.58 56.49 -33.04
C ASP A 94 8.52 57.52 -33.45
N ALA A 95 8.23 57.68 -34.75
CA ALA A 95 7.24 58.63 -35.26
C ALA A 95 5.80 58.13 -35.14
N TRP A 96 5.58 56.84 -34.85
CA TRP A 96 4.28 56.30 -34.48
C TRP A 96 3.86 56.77 -33.08
N THR A 97 2.62 57.23 -32.94
CA THR A 97 1.99 57.47 -31.63
C THR A 97 1.37 56.21 -31.05
N GLU A 98 1.19 56.16 -29.73
CA GLU A 98 0.58 55.02 -29.03
C GLU A 98 -0.83 54.70 -29.54
N GLN A 99 -1.64 55.72 -29.86
CA GLN A 99 -2.96 55.51 -30.45
C GLN A 99 -2.87 54.86 -31.82
N GLN A 100 -1.96 55.31 -32.71
CA GLN A 100 -1.78 54.71 -34.03
C GLN A 100 -1.31 53.25 -33.94
N LEU A 101 -0.49 52.90 -32.93
CA LEU A 101 -0.10 51.52 -32.69
C LEU A 101 -1.27 50.66 -32.19
N ARG A 102 -2.13 51.18 -31.31
CA ARG A 102 -3.35 50.49 -30.87
C ARG A 102 -4.34 50.32 -32.02
N ASP A 103 -4.54 51.35 -32.84
CA ASP A 103 -5.37 51.30 -34.04
C ASP A 103 -4.84 50.24 -35.04
N GLU A 104 -3.53 50.15 -35.22
CA GLU A 104 -2.88 49.15 -36.09
C GLU A 104 -2.96 47.74 -35.51
N ILE A 105 -2.77 47.52 -34.21
CA ILE A 105 -3.00 46.21 -33.56
C ILE A 105 -4.46 45.77 -33.77
N GLN A 106 -5.43 46.68 -33.61
CA GLN A 106 -6.84 46.37 -33.84
C GLN A 106 -7.15 46.09 -35.33
N ARG A 107 -6.51 46.81 -36.25
CA ARG A 107 -6.60 46.56 -37.69
C ARG A 107 -6.05 45.18 -38.06
N LEU A 108 -4.88 44.83 -37.53
CA LEU A 108 -4.23 43.54 -37.70
C LEU A 108 -5.07 42.40 -37.06
N LEU A 109 -5.67 42.59 -35.88
CA LEU A 109 -6.59 41.62 -35.29
C LEU A 109 -7.79 41.32 -36.21
N ASN A 110 -8.37 42.35 -36.84
CA ASN A 110 -9.50 42.19 -37.76
C ASN A 110 -9.10 41.48 -39.08
N GLU A 111 -7.92 41.80 -39.62
CA GLU A 111 -7.33 41.12 -40.78
C GLU A 111 -7.01 39.64 -40.46
N ALA A 112 -6.36 39.40 -39.31
CA ALA A 112 -6.02 38.07 -38.82
C ALA A 112 -7.26 37.20 -38.54
N ALA A 113 -8.33 37.76 -37.97
CA ALA A 113 -9.60 37.05 -37.78
C ALA A 113 -10.27 36.67 -39.11
N SER A 114 -10.17 37.51 -40.13
CA SER A 114 -10.67 37.22 -41.48
C SER A 114 -9.89 36.07 -42.12
N LEU A 115 -8.55 36.11 -42.04
CA LEU A 115 -7.68 35.04 -42.53
C LEU A 115 -7.82 33.74 -41.71
N TYR A 116 -8.12 33.83 -40.41
CA TYR A 116 -8.34 32.66 -39.57
C TYR A 116 -9.57 31.86 -40.01
N GLU A 117 -10.68 32.51 -40.36
CA GLU A 117 -11.87 31.79 -40.86
C GLU A 117 -11.60 31.00 -42.16
N GLU A 118 -10.65 31.45 -42.98
CA GLU A 118 -10.17 30.73 -44.16
C GLU A 118 -9.17 29.59 -43.81
N ASN A 119 -8.36 29.77 -42.75
CA ASN A 119 -7.21 28.91 -42.43
C ASN A 119 -7.36 28.00 -41.18
N LYS A 120 -8.48 28.08 -40.44
CA LYS A 120 -8.81 27.29 -39.21
C LYS A 120 -8.85 25.77 -39.35
N TYR A 121 -8.48 25.25 -40.51
CA TYR A 121 -8.31 23.84 -40.80
C TYR A 121 -6.81 23.44 -40.84
N ARG A 122 -5.90 24.30 -40.38
CA ARG A 122 -4.46 24.02 -40.29
C ARG A 122 -3.94 24.24 -38.85
N PRO A 123 -3.80 23.17 -38.03
CA PRO A 123 -3.54 23.28 -36.58
C PRO A 123 -2.31 24.11 -36.18
N SER A 124 -1.22 24.05 -36.96
CA SER A 124 0.01 24.79 -36.67
C SER A 124 -0.08 26.30 -36.91
N THR A 125 -1.11 26.77 -37.60
CA THR A 125 -1.45 28.20 -37.74
C THR A 125 -2.57 28.61 -36.77
N GLU A 126 -3.43 27.67 -36.36
CA GLU A 126 -4.48 27.87 -35.37
C GLU A 126 -3.90 28.15 -33.98
N ASN A 127 -2.94 27.35 -33.51
CA ASN A 127 -2.31 27.56 -32.20
C ASN A 127 -1.49 28.87 -32.12
N ASP A 128 -0.72 29.22 -33.16
CA ASP A 128 0.00 30.50 -33.21
C ASP A 128 -0.97 31.69 -33.25
N TYR A 129 -1.99 31.65 -34.11
CA TYR A 129 -3.01 32.70 -34.17
C TYR A 129 -3.72 32.89 -32.82
N ILE A 130 -4.19 31.82 -32.17
CA ILE A 130 -4.87 31.92 -30.86
C ILE A 130 -3.93 32.56 -29.82
N THR A 131 -2.65 32.18 -29.81
CA THR A 131 -1.65 32.71 -28.88
C THR A 131 -1.35 34.20 -29.13
N LYS A 132 -1.10 34.59 -30.39
CA LYS A 132 -0.80 36.00 -30.75
C LYS A 132 -2.03 36.90 -30.64
N LYS A 133 -3.23 36.36 -30.89
CA LYS A 133 -4.50 37.03 -30.65
C LYS A 133 -4.64 37.38 -29.17
N ALA A 134 -4.46 36.42 -28.26
CA ALA A 134 -4.61 36.64 -26.82
C ALA A 134 -3.67 37.75 -26.30
N THR A 135 -2.39 37.74 -26.69
CA THR A 135 -1.46 38.81 -26.28
C THR A 135 -1.75 40.16 -26.95
N ALA A 136 -2.34 40.17 -28.16
CA ALA A 136 -2.77 41.41 -28.82
C ALA A 136 -4.01 42.03 -28.16
N GLU A 137 -4.99 41.21 -27.78
CA GLU A 137 -6.18 41.66 -27.03
C GLU A 137 -5.80 42.16 -25.62
N ALA A 138 -4.86 41.47 -24.93
CA ALA A 138 -4.30 41.95 -23.67
C ALA A 138 -3.55 43.29 -23.81
N ALA A 139 -2.72 43.44 -24.84
CA ALA A 139 -1.99 44.68 -25.11
C ALA A 139 -2.89 45.87 -25.46
N LEU A 140 -4.06 45.62 -26.08
CA LEU A 140 -5.09 46.65 -26.30
C LEU A 140 -5.80 47.05 -25.00
N ALA A 141 -6.07 46.08 -24.12
CA ALA A 141 -6.74 46.30 -22.84
C ALA A 141 -5.85 47.05 -21.81
N ASP A 142 -4.54 46.77 -21.78
CA ASP A 142 -3.59 47.48 -20.93
C ASP A 142 -3.35 48.91 -21.46
N THR A 143 -4.00 49.89 -20.83
CA THR A 143 -3.86 51.33 -21.14
C THR A 143 -2.52 51.94 -20.69
N THR A 144 -1.71 51.22 -19.91
CA THR A 144 -0.40 51.65 -19.41
C THR A 144 0.77 51.10 -20.23
N LEU A 145 0.51 50.15 -21.15
CA LEU A 145 1.54 49.51 -21.97
C LEU A 145 2.30 50.51 -22.85
N ALA A 146 3.64 50.47 -22.73
CA ALA A 146 4.56 51.40 -23.39
C ALA A 146 4.60 51.26 -24.93
N LYS A 147 4.93 52.38 -25.59
CA LYS A 147 4.96 52.56 -27.05
C LYS A 147 5.82 51.53 -27.80
N ASP A 148 6.96 51.14 -27.23
CA ASP A 148 7.85 50.12 -27.78
C ASP A 148 7.23 48.71 -27.71
N LYS A 149 6.63 48.33 -26.58
CA LYS A 149 5.89 47.06 -26.43
C LYS A 149 4.69 46.97 -27.37
N LEU A 150 3.94 48.07 -27.55
CA LEU A 150 2.85 48.16 -28.54
C LEU A 150 3.38 47.92 -29.98
N ALA A 151 4.52 48.51 -30.35
CA ALA A 151 5.13 48.29 -31.66
C ALA A 151 5.58 46.83 -31.85
N TRP A 152 6.14 46.19 -30.82
CA TRP A 152 6.45 44.75 -30.85
C TRP A 152 5.21 43.88 -31.03
N GLN A 153 4.10 44.19 -30.36
CA GLN A 153 2.87 43.42 -30.53
C GLN A 153 2.26 43.59 -31.93
N ALA A 154 2.28 44.80 -32.49
CA ALA A 154 1.90 45.05 -33.89
C ALA A 154 2.79 44.29 -34.88
N TYR A 155 4.11 44.20 -34.61
CA TYR A 155 5.05 43.41 -35.40
C TYR A 155 4.79 41.89 -35.33
N TYR A 156 4.51 41.34 -34.15
CA TYR A 156 4.16 39.92 -34.02
C TYR A 156 2.85 39.59 -34.76
N MET A 157 1.80 40.41 -34.64
CA MET A 157 0.56 40.23 -35.39
C MET A 157 0.76 40.35 -36.90
N SER A 158 1.56 41.33 -37.36
CA SER A 158 1.96 41.48 -38.76
C SER A 158 2.69 40.23 -39.29
N ASN A 159 3.53 39.59 -38.47
CA ASN A 159 4.22 38.37 -38.85
C ASN A 159 3.34 37.12 -38.81
N CYS A 160 2.38 37.03 -37.87
CA CYS A 160 1.34 35.99 -37.87
C CYS A 160 0.50 36.08 -39.16
N ILE A 161 0.10 37.29 -39.57
CA ILE A 161 -0.60 37.54 -40.85
C ILE A 161 0.27 37.16 -42.05
N LYS A 162 1.57 37.49 -42.06
CA LYS A 162 2.49 37.03 -43.12
C LYS A 162 2.60 35.51 -43.15
N ALA A 163 2.60 34.84 -42.00
CA ALA A 163 2.63 33.37 -41.92
C ALA A 163 1.33 32.75 -42.44
N MET A 164 0.15 33.27 -42.07
CA MET A 164 -1.14 32.84 -42.60
C MET A 164 -1.27 33.10 -44.11
N ASN A 165 -0.86 34.26 -44.60
CA ASN A 165 -0.84 34.55 -46.03
C ASN A 165 0.18 33.68 -46.80
N THR A 166 1.35 33.39 -46.23
CA THR A 166 2.31 32.43 -46.82
C THR A 166 1.77 30.99 -46.79
N ALA A 167 0.86 30.69 -45.86
CA ALA A 167 0.14 29.43 -45.76
C ALA A 167 -1.06 29.31 -46.73
N GLN A 168 -1.31 30.28 -47.63
CA GLN A 168 -2.31 30.21 -48.72
C GLN A 168 -2.04 29.11 -49.79
N ASN A 169 -1.27 28.07 -49.46
CA ASN A 169 -1.42 26.76 -50.10
C ASN A 169 -2.82 26.22 -49.74
N VAL A 170 -3.81 26.60 -50.55
CA VAL A 170 -5.21 26.20 -50.45
C VAL A 170 -5.30 24.73 -50.10
N LEU A 171 -5.87 24.41 -48.93
CA LEU A 171 -6.13 23.04 -48.54
C LEU A 171 -6.98 22.37 -49.62
N SER A 172 -6.59 21.19 -50.06
CA SER A 172 -7.49 20.36 -50.86
C SER A 172 -8.76 20.04 -50.05
N GLU A 173 -9.88 19.84 -50.73
CA GLU A 173 -11.13 19.45 -50.04
C GLU A 173 -10.94 18.15 -49.24
N SER A 174 -10.07 17.24 -49.73
CA SER A 174 -9.68 16.04 -48.99
C SER A 174 -8.90 16.35 -47.70
N ALA A 175 -7.95 17.30 -47.72
CA ALA A 175 -7.26 17.75 -46.50
C ALA A 175 -8.21 18.43 -45.49
N LYS A 176 -9.13 19.31 -45.95
CA LYS A 176 -10.13 19.95 -45.07
C LYS A 176 -11.00 18.92 -44.37
N GLN A 177 -11.49 17.93 -45.10
CA GLN A 177 -12.36 16.87 -44.57
C GLN A 177 -11.63 15.97 -43.54
N ILE A 178 -10.34 15.64 -43.76
CA ILE A 178 -9.54 14.90 -42.78
C ILE A 178 -9.41 15.69 -41.46
N VAL A 179 -9.19 17.00 -41.53
CA VAL A 179 -9.07 17.85 -40.33
C VAL A 179 -10.41 18.03 -39.61
N ILE A 180 -11.53 18.09 -40.34
CA ILE A 180 -12.88 18.08 -39.74
C ILE A 180 -13.10 16.80 -38.95
N ILE A 181 -12.88 15.62 -39.54
CA ILE A 181 -13.02 14.32 -38.85
C ILE A 181 -12.09 14.26 -37.63
N ASN A 182 -10.85 14.76 -37.73
CA ASN A 182 -9.95 14.82 -36.57
C ASN A 182 -10.50 15.70 -35.43
N LYS A 183 -11.16 16.83 -35.74
CA LYS A 183 -11.82 17.71 -34.76
C LYS A 183 -13.18 17.18 -34.27
N GLU A 184 -13.72 16.13 -34.89
CA GLU A 184 -14.90 15.41 -34.43
C GLU A 184 -14.50 14.25 -33.50
N VAL A 185 -13.52 13.43 -33.91
CA VAL A 185 -12.95 12.34 -33.10
C VAL A 185 -12.34 12.85 -31.79
N ALA A 186 -11.70 14.02 -31.79
CA ALA A 186 -11.16 14.66 -30.58
C ALA A 186 -12.24 15.12 -29.56
N LYS A 187 -13.54 14.89 -29.83
CA LYS A 187 -14.66 15.14 -28.90
C LYS A 187 -15.33 13.86 -28.40
N LEU A 188 -14.90 12.70 -28.88
CA LEU A 188 -15.44 11.39 -28.49
C LEU A 188 -14.63 10.85 -27.31
N ASN A 189 -15.31 10.27 -26.31
CA ASN A 189 -14.63 9.54 -25.23
C ASN A 189 -14.13 8.19 -25.78
N PRO A 190 -12.82 7.86 -25.72
CA PRO A 190 -12.29 6.56 -26.15
C PRO A 190 -12.99 5.37 -25.50
N SER A 191 -13.36 5.48 -24.21
CA SER A 191 -13.97 4.39 -23.44
C SER A 191 -15.33 3.93 -24.00
N GLU A 192 -16.01 4.77 -24.78
CA GLU A 192 -17.26 4.42 -25.45
C GLU A 192 -17.10 3.42 -26.61
N TYR A 193 -15.89 3.14 -27.09
CA TYR A 193 -15.66 2.39 -28.35
C TYR A 193 -14.75 1.17 -28.15
N GLN A 194 -14.76 0.20 -29.08
CA GLN A 194 -13.76 -0.87 -29.06
C GLN A 194 -12.35 -0.32 -29.35
N LEU A 195 -11.34 -0.91 -28.71
CA LEU A 195 -9.94 -0.44 -28.77
C LEU A 195 -9.36 -0.55 -30.19
N ASP A 196 -9.37 -1.73 -30.83
CA ASP A 196 -8.72 -1.93 -32.13
C ASP A 196 -9.26 -0.98 -33.23
N PRO A 197 -10.58 -0.75 -33.37
CA PRO A 197 -11.11 0.27 -34.28
C PRO A 197 -10.64 1.69 -33.94
N TRP A 198 -10.61 2.03 -32.64
CA TRP A 198 -10.20 3.36 -32.17
C TRP A 198 -8.70 3.62 -32.42
N GLU A 199 -7.83 2.66 -32.14
CA GLU A 199 -6.40 2.73 -32.47
C GLU A 199 -6.17 2.80 -33.98
N ALA A 200 -6.88 1.99 -34.77
CA ALA A 200 -6.76 2.02 -36.23
C ALA A 200 -7.12 3.40 -36.80
N LEU A 201 -8.23 3.99 -36.34
CA LEU A 201 -8.69 5.33 -36.72
C LEU A 201 -7.69 6.42 -36.29
N THR A 202 -7.33 6.47 -35.01
CA THR A 202 -6.44 7.51 -34.46
C THR A 202 -5.03 7.43 -35.05
N SER A 203 -4.53 6.22 -35.34
CA SER A 203 -3.27 6.00 -36.06
C SER A 203 -3.35 6.49 -37.51
N ALA A 204 -4.46 6.21 -38.22
CA ALA A 204 -4.68 6.68 -39.59
C ALA A 204 -4.83 8.20 -39.69
N LEU A 205 -5.55 8.81 -38.74
CA LEU A 205 -5.66 10.27 -38.58
C LEU A 205 -4.29 10.89 -38.33
N SER A 206 -3.55 10.43 -37.32
CA SER A 206 -2.22 10.96 -36.97
C SER A 206 -1.25 10.95 -38.16
N LYS A 207 -1.18 9.83 -38.89
CA LYS A 207 -0.36 9.69 -40.11
C LYS A 207 -0.78 10.64 -41.23
N SER A 208 -2.07 11.00 -41.31
CA SER A 208 -2.63 11.83 -42.38
C SER A 208 -2.54 13.31 -42.05
N ILE A 209 -2.84 13.71 -40.81
CA ILE A 209 -2.59 15.06 -40.27
C ILE A 209 -1.10 15.42 -40.37
N GLY A 210 -0.20 14.50 -40.04
CA GLY A 210 1.25 14.71 -40.23
C GLY A 210 1.63 15.01 -41.68
N ARG A 211 1.01 14.31 -42.65
CA ARG A 211 1.24 14.58 -44.09
C ARG A 211 0.58 15.88 -44.56
N VAL A 212 -0.65 16.19 -44.10
CA VAL A 212 -1.37 17.44 -44.42
C VAL A 212 -0.61 18.66 -43.90
N ASN A 213 -0.09 18.60 -42.67
CA ASN A 213 0.75 19.66 -42.10
C ASN A 213 2.02 19.92 -42.94
N GLY A 214 2.56 18.89 -43.61
CA GLY A 214 3.72 18.98 -44.49
C GLY A 214 3.44 19.53 -45.90
N ASN A 215 2.27 19.26 -46.50
CA ASN A 215 1.90 19.82 -47.81
C ASN A 215 0.38 19.77 -48.08
N ALA A 216 -0.35 20.72 -47.49
CA ALA A 216 -1.81 20.70 -47.40
C ALA A 216 -2.57 20.83 -48.74
N SER A 217 -1.93 21.25 -49.83
CA SER A 217 -2.55 21.41 -51.15
C SER A 217 -2.51 20.14 -52.02
N LYS A 218 -1.88 19.06 -51.53
CA LYS A 218 -1.96 17.73 -52.17
C LYS A 218 -3.36 17.14 -52.10
N ASP A 219 -3.67 16.23 -53.02
CA ASP A 219 -4.83 15.35 -52.88
C ASP A 219 -4.56 14.26 -51.82
N TYR A 220 -5.53 14.08 -50.92
CA TYR A 220 -5.59 13.08 -49.87
C TYR A 220 -6.85 12.19 -49.96
N SER A 221 -7.47 12.08 -51.14
CA SER A 221 -8.77 11.40 -51.30
C SER A 221 -8.75 9.91 -50.92
N GLU A 222 -7.63 9.21 -51.13
CA GLU A 222 -7.44 7.82 -50.68
C GLU A 222 -7.37 7.72 -49.15
N ASP A 223 -6.59 8.61 -48.52
CA ASP A 223 -6.50 8.70 -47.06
C ASP A 223 -7.86 9.05 -46.43
N LEU A 224 -8.61 9.97 -47.03
CA LEU A 224 -9.94 10.36 -46.60
C LEU A 224 -10.95 9.19 -46.71
N ALA A 225 -10.90 8.40 -47.79
CA ALA A 225 -11.76 7.24 -47.95
C ALA A 225 -11.48 6.17 -46.89
N ASN A 226 -10.21 5.92 -46.60
CA ASN A 226 -9.78 5.03 -45.51
C ASN A 226 -10.21 5.57 -44.13
N ILE A 227 -9.97 6.86 -43.85
CA ILE A 227 -10.35 7.51 -42.59
C ILE A 227 -11.88 7.48 -42.38
N LYS A 228 -12.68 7.75 -43.42
CA LYS A 228 -14.15 7.65 -43.32
C LYS A 228 -14.59 6.21 -43.00
N THR A 229 -14.02 5.22 -43.68
CA THR A 229 -14.30 3.80 -43.41
C THR A 229 -13.97 3.41 -41.96
N LEU A 230 -12.83 3.87 -41.44
CA LEU A 230 -12.43 3.65 -40.04
C LEU A 230 -13.31 4.42 -39.04
N TYR A 231 -13.75 5.63 -39.38
CA TYR A 231 -14.64 6.44 -38.55
C TYR A 231 -16.03 5.82 -38.45
N ASP A 232 -16.62 5.39 -39.57
CA ASP A 232 -17.87 4.64 -39.60
C ASP A 232 -17.76 3.33 -38.80
N THR A 233 -16.58 2.67 -38.84
CA THR A 233 -16.30 1.46 -38.06
C THR A 233 -16.23 1.74 -36.56
N VAL A 234 -15.64 2.87 -36.14
CA VAL A 234 -15.63 3.31 -34.73
C VAL A 234 -17.04 3.66 -34.27
N LEU A 235 -17.81 4.45 -35.04
CA LEU A 235 -19.19 4.78 -34.67
C LEU A 235 -20.08 3.53 -34.55
N ALA A 236 -19.77 2.47 -35.29
CA ALA A 236 -20.43 1.17 -35.18
C ALA A 236 -19.91 0.27 -34.04
N SER A 237 -18.76 0.56 -33.42
CA SER A 237 -18.14 -0.23 -32.34
C SER A 237 -18.45 0.30 -30.93
N LYS A 238 -19.48 1.16 -30.79
CA LYS A 238 -19.89 1.70 -29.50
C LYS A 238 -20.30 0.59 -28.51
N VAL A 239 -19.77 0.67 -27.29
CA VAL A 239 -20.00 -0.31 -26.21
C VAL A 239 -21.12 0.12 -25.26
N ASP A 240 -21.57 -0.80 -24.40
CA ASP A 240 -22.60 -0.52 -23.39
C ASP A 240 -22.10 0.33 -22.21
N GLU A 241 -23.03 1.05 -21.58
CA GLU A 241 -22.79 2.04 -20.52
C GLU A 241 -22.13 1.45 -19.25
N ASN A 242 -22.37 0.17 -18.94
CA ASN A 242 -21.70 -0.48 -17.81
C ASN A 242 -20.23 -0.77 -18.14
N LEU A 243 -19.93 -1.18 -19.38
CA LEU A 243 -18.56 -1.40 -19.82
C LEU A 243 -17.78 -0.07 -19.96
N VAL A 244 -18.42 1.03 -20.35
CA VAL A 244 -17.83 2.38 -20.25
C VAL A 244 -17.49 2.71 -18.79
N THR A 245 -18.46 2.55 -17.89
CA THR A 245 -18.30 2.81 -16.46
C THR A 245 -17.16 1.99 -15.84
N LEU A 246 -17.05 0.71 -16.19
CA LEU A 246 -15.95 -0.15 -15.72
C LEU A 246 -14.59 0.29 -16.26
N ARG A 247 -14.51 0.72 -17.53
CA ARG A 247 -13.27 1.24 -18.14
C ARG A 247 -12.81 2.54 -17.51
N ASP A 248 -13.72 3.49 -17.32
CA ASP A 248 -13.40 4.78 -16.71
C ASP A 248 -12.98 4.59 -15.24
N TYR A 249 -13.57 3.64 -14.50
CA TYR A 249 -13.13 3.30 -13.14
C TYR A 249 -11.77 2.57 -13.13
N VAL A 250 -11.50 1.69 -14.10
CA VAL A 250 -10.18 1.04 -14.26
C VAL A 250 -9.10 2.08 -14.57
N ALA A 251 -9.39 3.10 -15.39
CA ALA A 251 -8.46 4.20 -15.66
C ALA A 251 -8.11 4.99 -14.38
N ILE A 252 -9.10 5.35 -13.56
CA ILE A 252 -8.88 5.98 -12.24
C ILE A 252 -8.02 5.09 -11.32
N CYS A 253 -8.19 3.77 -11.39
CA CYS A 253 -7.36 2.83 -10.63
C CYS A 253 -5.94 2.72 -11.19
N ASP A 254 -5.74 2.82 -12.50
CA ASP A 254 -4.42 2.81 -13.13
C ASP A 254 -3.60 4.07 -12.85
N GLU A 255 -4.24 5.22 -12.62
CA GLU A 255 -3.56 6.42 -12.11
C GLU A 255 -2.95 6.19 -10.71
N ILE A 256 -3.67 5.47 -9.83
CA ILE A 256 -3.17 5.09 -8.48
C ILE A 256 -1.98 4.13 -8.58
N VAL A 257 -1.98 3.21 -9.57
CA VAL A 257 -0.85 2.32 -9.85
C VAL A 257 0.33 3.08 -10.47
N ALA A 258 0.07 4.06 -11.32
CA ALA A 258 1.08 4.89 -11.96
C ALA A 258 1.84 5.77 -10.94
N SER A 259 1.18 6.33 -9.93
CA SER A 259 1.86 7.10 -8.88
C SER A 259 2.77 6.26 -7.99
N GLN A 260 2.59 4.94 -7.91
CA GLN A 260 3.55 4.05 -7.24
C GLN A 260 4.86 3.85 -8.03
N LYS A 261 4.98 4.47 -9.21
CA LYS A 261 6.18 4.48 -10.06
C LYS A 261 6.92 5.83 -10.02
N THR A 262 6.45 6.83 -9.25
CA THR A 262 7.08 8.15 -9.09
C THR A 262 7.65 8.34 -7.68
N ASP A 263 8.31 9.49 -7.43
CA ASP A 263 8.78 9.86 -6.09
C ASP A 263 7.61 10.17 -5.12
N ASP A 264 6.38 10.25 -5.62
CA ASP A 264 5.13 10.51 -4.89
C ASP A 264 4.46 9.22 -4.36
N ALA A 265 5.15 8.07 -4.44
CA ALA A 265 4.62 6.76 -4.07
C ALA A 265 4.07 6.73 -2.63
N VAL A 266 2.86 6.18 -2.47
CA VAL A 266 2.10 6.23 -1.22
C VAL A 266 2.28 4.92 -0.45
N ASN A 267 2.59 5.04 0.84
CA ASN A 267 2.76 3.89 1.69
C ASN A 267 1.42 3.23 2.03
N TYR A 268 1.12 2.05 1.47
CA TYR A 268 -0.08 1.25 1.77
C TYR A 268 0.25 -0.05 2.50
N ASP A 269 -0.77 -0.70 3.10
CA ASP A 269 -0.66 -2.09 3.53
C ASP A 269 -0.60 -3.02 2.31
N SER A 270 0.39 -3.90 2.25
CA SER A 270 0.59 -4.76 1.07
C SER A 270 -0.52 -5.79 0.88
N ASN A 271 -1.38 -6.05 1.87
CA ASN A 271 -2.57 -6.88 1.70
C ASN A 271 -3.71 -6.12 1.02
N THR A 272 -3.97 -4.86 1.40
CA THR A 272 -4.99 -4.05 0.72
C THR A 272 -4.51 -3.68 -0.69
N TRP A 273 -3.23 -3.35 -0.86
CA TRP A 273 -2.62 -3.16 -2.18
C TRP A 273 -2.77 -4.38 -3.09
N ARG A 274 -2.40 -5.58 -2.61
CA ARG A 274 -2.55 -6.84 -3.36
C ARG A 274 -4.01 -7.18 -3.67
N THR A 275 -4.93 -6.86 -2.77
CA THR A 275 -6.38 -7.04 -3.01
C THR A 275 -6.88 -6.09 -4.11
N PHE A 276 -6.41 -4.84 -4.10
CA PHE A 276 -6.70 -3.84 -5.13
C PHE A 276 -6.13 -4.22 -6.50
N ILE A 277 -4.84 -4.59 -6.58
CA ILE A 277 -4.19 -5.06 -7.81
C ILE A 277 -4.92 -6.28 -8.40
N ASN A 278 -5.31 -7.24 -7.57
CA ASN A 278 -6.03 -8.42 -8.04
C ASN A 278 -7.44 -8.08 -8.59
N ALA A 279 -8.19 -7.20 -7.90
CA ALA A 279 -9.50 -6.75 -8.38
C ALA A 279 -9.39 -5.93 -9.68
N LEU A 280 -8.36 -5.09 -9.80
CA LEU A 280 -8.05 -4.31 -11.00
C LEU A 280 -7.71 -5.22 -12.19
N ASN A 281 -6.91 -6.26 -11.96
CA ASN A 281 -6.58 -7.25 -12.99
C ASN A 281 -7.77 -8.14 -13.38
N GLU A 282 -8.67 -8.50 -12.46
CA GLU A 282 -9.94 -9.16 -12.80
C GLU A 282 -10.81 -8.26 -13.72
N ALA A 283 -10.89 -6.96 -13.44
CA ALA A 283 -11.66 -6.02 -14.26
C ALA A 283 -11.03 -5.82 -15.65
N LYS A 284 -9.70 -5.66 -15.74
CA LYS A 284 -8.96 -5.58 -17.01
C LYS A 284 -9.15 -6.83 -17.86
N ALA A 285 -9.02 -8.02 -17.27
CA ALA A 285 -9.20 -9.30 -17.97
C ALA A 285 -10.64 -9.53 -18.50
N GLU A 286 -11.64 -8.80 -17.99
CA GLU A 286 -12.99 -8.74 -18.59
C GLU A 286 -13.03 -7.79 -19.80
N ILE A 287 -12.45 -6.59 -19.67
CA ILE A 287 -12.37 -5.58 -20.73
C ILE A 287 -11.57 -6.09 -21.95
N GLU A 288 -10.45 -6.77 -21.71
CA GLU A 288 -9.55 -7.34 -22.72
C GLU A 288 -10.19 -8.42 -23.61
N LYS A 289 -11.37 -8.95 -23.24
CA LYS A 289 -12.15 -9.85 -24.11
C LYS A 289 -12.69 -9.16 -25.37
N GLY A 290 -12.62 -7.83 -25.43
CA GLY A 290 -12.99 -7.03 -26.61
C GLY A 290 -14.49 -6.97 -26.92
N SER A 291 -15.35 -7.48 -26.02
CA SER A 291 -16.81 -7.43 -26.18
C SER A 291 -17.34 -6.00 -26.22
N THR A 292 -18.44 -5.78 -26.94
CA THR A 292 -19.20 -4.51 -26.92
C THR A 292 -20.25 -4.45 -25.80
N THR A 293 -20.50 -5.56 -25.11
CA THR A 293 -21.48 -5.68 -24.03
C THR A 293 -20.90 -6.49 -22.86
N ILE A 294 -21.03 -6.00 -21.64
CA ILE A 294 -20.81 -6.76 -20.40
C ILE A 294 -22.15 -7.30 -19.84
N ASP A 295 -22.11 -8.44 -19.15
CA ASP A 295 -23.26 -8.92 -18.38
C ASP A 295 -23.41 -8.11 -17.08
N VAL A 296 -24.65 -7.83 -16.66
CA VAL A 296 -24.92 -6.95 -15.52
C VAL A 296 -24.54 -7.57 -14.16
N GLU A 297 -24.60 -8.89 -13.99
CA GLU A 297 -24.13 -9.54 -12.76
C GLU A 297 -22.59 -9.56 -12.72
N VAL A 298 -21.95 -9.78 -13.87
CA VAL A 298 -20.48 -9.71 -14.02
C VAL A 298 -19.96 -8.29 -13.76
N PHE A 299 -20.60 -7.27 -14.35
CA PHE A 299 -20.27 -5.86 -14.11
C PHE A 299 -20.36 -5.51 -12.63
N ASN A 300 -21.51 -5.76 -11.99
CA ASN A 300 -21.72 -5.43 -10.58
C ASN A 300 -20.70 -6.14 -9.68
N LYS A 301 -20.37 -7.41 -9.96
CA LYS A 301 -19.32 -8.14 -9.23
C LYS A 301 -17.95 -7.45 -9.36
N LEU A 302 -17.52 -7.13 -10.58
CA LEU A 302 -16.20 -6.55 -10.84
C LEU A 302 -16.07 -5.11 -10.33
N TYR A 303 -17.07 -4.26 -10.63
CA TYR A 303 -17.09 -2.88 -10.20
C TYR A 303 -17.08 -2.77 -8.67
N SER A 304 -18.02 -3.45 -7.97
CA SER A 304 -18.08 -3.36 -6.51
C SER A 304 -16.88 -4.01 -5.82
N ALA A 305 -16.23 -5.02 -6.41
CA ALA A 305 -14.99 -5.58 -5.87
C ALA A 305 -13.82 -4.59 -5.99
N LEU A 306 -13.64 -3.97 -7.17
CA LEU A 306 -12.59 -2.98 -7.42
C LEU A 306 -12.80 -1.70 -6.58
N GLU A 307 -14.04 -1.20 -6.51
CA GLU A 307 -14.41 -0.06 -5.65
C GLU A 307 -14.16 -0.35 -4.18
N SER A 308 -14.57 -1.52 -3.66
CA SER A 308 -14.32 -1.91 -2.27
C SER A 308 -12.81 -2.02 -1.97
N ALA A 309 -12.03 -2.58 -2.91
CA ALA A 309 -10.60 -2.75 -2.73
C ALA A 309 -9.84 -1.40 -2.81
N LYS A 310 -10.20 -0.53 -3.76
CA LYS A 310 -9.68 0.84 -3.85
C LYS A 310 -10.00 1.65 -2.59
N ASN A 311 -11.22 1.56 -2.08
CA ASN A 311 -11.63 2.29 -0.88
C ASN A 311 -11.02 1.71 0.42
N ALA A 312 -10.37 0.54 0.37
CA ALA A 312 -9.56 -0.02 1.44
C ALA A 312 -8.08 0.41 1.40
N LEU A 313 -7.66 1.21 0.41
CA LEU A 313 -6.31 1.78 0.33
C LEU A 313 -6.16 2.98 1.28
N VAL A 314 -5.82 2.70 2.54
CA VAL A 314 -5.52 3.71 3.55
C VAL A 314 -4.00 3.92 3.64
N PRO A 315 -3.48 5.16 3.50
CA PRO A 315 -2.06 5.45 3.71
C PRO A 315 -1.60 5.13 5.13
N ILE A 316 -0.39 4.60 5.28
CA ILE A 316 0.18 4.13 6.55
C ILE A 316 1.37 4.99 6.94
N SER A 317 1.35 5.49 8.18
CA SER A 317 2.50 6.19 8.76
C SER A 317 3.65 5.23 9.06
N SER A 318 4.87 5.74 9.28
CA SER A 318 5.99 4.92 9.75
C SER A 318 5.73 4.30 11.14
N GLU A 319 4.88 4.92 11.95
CA GLU A 319 4.55 4.49 13.32
C GLU A 319 3.50 3.36 13.28
N ASP A 320 2.54 3.42 12.36
CA ASP A 320 1.51 2.41 12.14
C ASP A 320 2.00 1.16 11.38
N SER A 321 3.31 1.01 11.14
CA SER A 321 3.86 -0.05 10.28
C SER A 321 4.08 -1.42 10.97
N GLU A 322 3.96 -1.49 12.30
CA GLU A 322 4.21 -2.73 13.05
C GLU A 322 3.21 -3.86 12.76
N GLY A 323 3.76 -5.04 12.48
CA GLY A 323 3.02 -6.24 12.09
C GLY A 323 2.53 -6.24 10.63
N LYS A 324 2.93 -5.26 9.82
CA LYS A 324 2.46 -5.04 8.44
C LYS A 324 3.62 -5.03 7.44
N GLU A 325 3.32 -5.37 6.18
CA GLU A 325 4.21 -5.18 5.03
C GLU A 325 3.86 -3.85 4.36
N THR A 326 4.81 -2.91 4.35
CA THR A 326 4.54 -1.49 4.02
C THR A 326 5.58 -0.91 3.04
N GLY A 327 5.13 -0.02 2.16
CA GLY A 327 5.94 0.72 1.21
C GLY A 327 6.12 0.05 -0.14
N VAL A 328 6.58 0.83 -1.12
CA VAL A 328 6.90 0.39 -2.48
C VAL A 328 8.42 0.36 -2.59
N ALA A 329 9.05 -0.80 -2.40
CA ALA A 329 10.48 -0.80 -2.04
C ALA A 329 11.42 -0.34 -3.19
N ASP A 330 12.26 0.67 -2.95
CA ASP A 330 13.28 1.23 -3.88
C ASP A 330 14.08 0.19 -4.66
N TYR A 331 14.26 -0.99 -4.07
CA TYR A 331 14.99 -2.13 -4.62
C TYR A 331 14.44 -2.63 -5.96
N TRP A 332 13.12 -2.53 -6.19
CA TRP A 332 12.48 -2.99 -7.42
C TRP A 332 12.98 -2.24 -8.65
N SER A 333 13.22 -0.92 -8.53
CA SER A 333 13.77 -0.07 -9.61
C SER A 333 15.16 -0.49 -10.14
N LYS A 334 15.87 -1.37 -9.41
CA LYS A 334 17.29 -1.71 -9.64
C LYS A 334 17.54 -3.22 -9.83
N ALA A 335 16.52 -4.06 -9.76
CA ALA A 335 16.64 -5.52 -9.82
C ALA A 335 16.13 -6.10 -11.15
N ARG A 336 16.63 -7.29 -11.54
CA ARG A 336 16.01 -8.09 -12.61
C ARG A 336 14.92 -8.94 -12.01
N THR A 337 13.73 -8.36 -11.97
CA THR A 337 12.56 -8.90 -11.27
C THR A 337 11.80 -9.90 -12.14
N TYR A 338 11.21 -10.87 -11.48
CA TYR A 338 10.26 -11.82 -12.03
C TYR A 338 8.90 -11.58 -11.38
N GLY A 339 7.82 -11.94 -12.08
CA GLY A 339 6.46 -11.81 -11.56
C GLY A 339 6.11 -12.85 -10.50
N GLY A 340 5.06 -12.56 -9.74
CA GLY A 340 4.54 -13.36 -8.63
C GLY A 340 4.73 -12.67 -7.28
N HIS A 341 3.81 -12.95 -6.35
CA HIS A 341 3.76 -12.34 -5.02
C HIS A 341 4.39 -13.24 -3.96
N VAL A 342 5.48 -12.79 -3.32
CA VAL A 342 5.90 -13.30 -1.99
C VAL A 342 5.56 -12.26 -0.93
N PHE A 343 5.04 -12.69 0.22
CA PHE A 343 4.61 -11.79 1.28
C PHE A 343 4.58 -12.47 2.65
N VAL A 344 4.56 -11.67 3.71
CA VAL A 344 4.30 -12.13 5.08
C VAL A 344 2.79 -12.20 5.31
N ALA A 345 2.27 -13.40 5.60
CA ALA A 345 0.86 -13.65 5.88
C ALA A 345 0.50 -13.56 7.38
N GLY A 346 1.50 -13.40 8.25
CA GLY A 346 1.34 -13.23 9.70
C GLY A 346 2.64 -13.48 10.44
N GLU A 347 2.62 -13.25 11.75
CA GLU A 347 3.79 -13.42 12.64
C GLU A 347 3.40 -14.05 13.99
N LYS A 348 4.41 -14.52 14.71
CA LYS A 348 4.32 -14.98 16.10
C LYS A 348 5.61 -14.61 16.85
N ILE A 349 5.48 -13.87 17.95
CA ILE A 349 6.59 -13.59 18.88
C ILE A 349 6.89 -14.86 19.70
N ASN A 350 8.17 -15.21 19.88
CA ASN A 350 8.58 -16.47 20.51
C ASN A 350 9.01 -16.33 22.00
N GLY A 351 9.10 -15.11 22.53
CA GLY A 351 9.48 -14.84 23.92
C GLY A 351 10.99 -14.95 24.22
N ASP A 352 11.81 -15.31 23.22
CA ASP A 352 13.28 -15.42 23.32
C ASP A 352 14.02 -14.25 22.64
N GLY A 353 13.29 -13.21 22.25
CA GLY A 353 13.78 -12.10 21.42
C GLY A 353 13.68 -12.34 19.91
N THR A 354 13.05 -13.44 19.48
CA THR A 354 12.78 -13.73 18.07
C THR A 354 11.30 -13.71 17.71
N THR A 355 11.03 -13.43 16.44
CA THR A 355 9.70 -13.50 15.81
C THR A 355 9.74 -14.48 14.65
N THR A 356 8.78 -15.41 14.62
CA THR A 356 8.52 -16.30 13.48
C THR A 356 7.54 -15.64 12.52
N LEU A 357 7.88 -15.60 11.24
CA LEU A 357 7.05 -15.06 10.15
C LEU A 357 6.54 -16.19 9.26
N TYR A 358 5.27 -16.11 8.89
CA TYR A 358 4.58 -17.04 8.02
C TYR A 358 4.60 -16.52 6.57
N ILE A 359 5.40 -17.15 5.72
CA ILE A 359 5.64 -16.69 4.34
C ILE A 359 4.73 -17.43 3.36
N ASN A 360 4.08 -16.67 2.47
CA ASN A 360 3.37 -17.17 1.31
C ASN A 360 4.10 -16.82 0.01
N TRP A 361 3.97 -17.67 -1.01
CA TRP A 361 4.51 -17.49 -2.36
C TRP A 361 3.45 -17.89 -3.40
N VAL A 362 3.18 -17.02 -4.38
CA VAL A 362 2.22 -17.24 -5.47
C VAL A 362 2.89 -16.90 -6.81
N ASN A 363 2.99 -17.88 -7.71
CA ASN A 363 3.69 -17.79 -9.00
C ASN A 363 2.73 -17.54 -10.18
N ASP A 364 1.82 -16.58 -10.04
CA ASP A 364 0.93 -16.11 -11.14
C ASP A 364 1.68 -15.29 -12.20
N GLY A 365 2.84 -14.73 -11.85
CA GLY A 365 3.60 -13.84 -12.72
C GLY A 365 3.14 -12.38 -12.67
N ILE A 366 2.24 -12.01 -11.76
CA ILE A 366 1.79 -10.62 -11.59
C ILE A 366 2.87 -9.83 -10.84
N ASN A 367 3.23 -8.63 -11.32
CA ASN A 367 4.13 -7.74 -10.59
C ASN A 367 3.43 -7.25 -9.30
N PRO A 368 3.99 -7.50 -8.09
CA PRO A 368 3.29 -7.22 -6.84
C PRO A 368 3.12 -5.72 -6.54
N ILE A 369 3.83 -4.85 -7.25
CA ILE A 369 3.65 -3.39 -7.19
C ILE A 369 2.71 -2.94 -8.30
N THR A 370 3.03 -3.27 -9.55
CA THR A 370 2.43 -2.61 -10.71
C THR A 370 1.21 -3.34 -11.29
N GLY A 371 0.93 -4.56 -10.84
CA GLY A 371 -0.10 -5.43 -11.41
C GLY A 371 0.19 -5.96 -12.82
N GLU A 372 1.24 -5.48 -13.48
CA GLU A 372 1.59 -5.87 -14.85
C GLU A 372 2.00 -7.35 -14.93
N GLN A 373 1.61 -8.04 -16.00
CA GLN A 373 1.98 -9.44 -16.21
C GLN A 373 3.45 -9.54 -16.62
N GLU A 374 4.26 -10.01 -15.69
CA GLU A 374 5.70 -10.22 -15.83
C GLU A 374 6.05 -11.68 -16.09
N LYS A 375 7.34 -11.95 -16.37
CA LYS A 375 7.81 -13.33 -16.50
C LYS A 375 7.78 -14.04 -15.14
N SER A 376 6.96 -15.08 -15.00
CA SER A 376 6.90 -15.98 -13.82
C SER A 376 8.20 -16.78 -13.61
N LEU A 377 8.38 -17.33 -12.40
CA LEU A 377 9.48 -18.26 -12.10
C LEU A 377 9.20 -19.64 -12.72
N ASP A 378 9.72 -19.85 -13.94
CA ASP A 378 9.38 -20.98 -14.80
C ASP A 378 10.45 -22.09 -14.85
N LYS A 379 10.19 -23.15 -15.61
CA LYS A 379 11.16 -24.23 -15.84
C LYS A 379 12.45 -23.74 -16.51
N SER A 380 12.37 -22.71 -17.35
CA SER A 380 13.56 -22.08 -17.94
C SER A 380 14.41 -21.38 -16.88
N PHE A 381 13.78 -20.61 -15.97
CA PHE A 381 14.46 -20.01 -14.82
C PHE A 381 15.15 -21.06 -13.94
N ILE A 382 14.41 -22.10 -13.53
CA ILE A 382 14.94 -23.20 -12.70
C ILE A 382 16.14 -23.86 -13.39
N SER A 383 16.05 -24.19 -14.68
CA SER A 383 17.17 -24.81 -15.42
C SER A 383 18.43 -23.94 -15.56
N GLN A 384 18.34 -22.63 -15.28
CA GLN A 384 19.47 -21.71 -15.28
C GLN A 384 20.06 -21.48 -13.87
N HIS A 385 19.32 -21.80 -12.81
CA HIS A 385 19.58 -21.36 -11.44
C HIS A 385 19.47 -22.46 -10.36
N ASP A 386 19.29 -23.70 -10.79
CA ASP A 386 18.91 -24.91 -10.02
C ASP A 386 19.71 -25.11 -8.71
N ASN A 387 21.01 -24.77 -8.72
CA ASN A 387 21.93 -25.01 -7.60
C ASN A 387 21.80 -24.03 -6.42
N ASN A 388 20.96 -22.99 -6.49
CA ASN A 388 20.80 -22.04 -5.38
C ASN A 388 19.40 -21.42 -5.27
N LEU A 389 18.35 -22.16 -5.64
CA LEU A 389 16.97 -21.73 -5.41
C LEU A 389 16.66 -21.67 -3.91
N GLY A 390 15.87 -20.68 -3.46
CA GLY A 390 15.57 -20.53 -2.05
C GLY A 390 14.69 -19.35 -1.65
N ILE A 391 14.35 -19.35 -0.35
CA ILE A 391 13.78 -18.20 0.35
C ILE A 391 14.93 -17.37 0.90
N TYR A 392 14.89 -16.08 0.59
CA TYR A 392 15.85 -15.08 1.01
C TYR A 392 15.14 -14.00 1.80
N ALA A 393 15.83 -13.35 2.73
CA ALA A 393 15.38 -12.05 3.23
C ALA A 393 16.53 -11.08 3.42
N MET A 394 16.29 -9.81 3.08
CA MET A 394 17.07 -8.68 3.56
C MET A 394 16.55 -8.30 4.93
N VAL A 395 17.38 -8.40 5.96
CA VAL A 395 17.01 -8.07 7.34
C VAL A 395 17.80 -6.83 7.75
N ASN A 396 17.10 -5.75 8.05
CA ASN A 396 17.69 -4.56 8.63
C ASN A 396 17.51 -4.58 10.15
N ARG A 397 18.61 -4.36 10.87
CA ARG A 397 18.61 -4.18 12.33
C ARG A 397 18.22 -2.73 12.64
N ASN A 398 17.78 -2.48 13.87
CA ASN A 398 17.51 -1.12 14.37
C ASN A 398 18.78 -0.32 14.71
N ASP A 399 19.78 -0.36 13.83
CA ASP A 399 20.99 0.47 13.87
C ASP A 399 20.72 1.77 13.08
N PHE A 400 20.34 2.84 13.78
CA PHE A 400 19.95 4.12 13.17
C PHE A 400 21.04 4.72 12.27
N GLY A 401 20.71 4.94 10.99
CA GLY A 401 21.27 6.05 10.20
C GLY A 401 22.42 5.77 9.21
N THR A 402 22.95 4.55 9.08
CA THR A 402 24.07 4.30 8.14
C THR A 402 23.95 3.06 7.25
N SER A 403 23.45 3.26 6.03
CA SER A 403 23.55 2.40 4.83
C SER A 403 22.89 1.00 4.86
N TYR A 404 22.22 0.65 3.75
CA TYR A 404 21.82 -0.73 3.47
C TYR A 404 23.05 -1.65 3.38
N ASN A 405 23.32 -2.39 4.45
CA ASN A 405 24.32 -3.46 4.44
C ASN A 405 23.65 -4.75 3.95
N ASN A 406 23.92 -5.13 2.70
CA ASN A 406 23.15 -6.10 1.91
C ASN A 406 23.35 -7.59 2.30
N TRP A 407 23.10 -7.90 3.57
CA TRP A 407 23.13 -9.24 4.15
C TRP A 407 21.84 -10.00 3.83
N VAL A 408 21.60 -10.27 2.55
CA VAL A 408 20.51 -11.15 2.11
C VAL A 408 20.77 -12.57 2.63
N LYS A 409 20.11 -12.95 3.73
CA LYS A 409 20.22 -14.27 4.37
C LYS A 409 19.38 -15.26 3.58
N LYS A 410 19.97 -16.39 3.14
CA LYS A 410 19.20 -17.56 2.68
C LYS A 410 18.62 -18.24 3.92
N PHE A 411 17.31 -18.42 3.97
CA PHE A 411 16.61 -19.10 5.07
C PHE A 411 16.35 -20.57 4.74
N ARG A 412 16.03 -20.87 3.49
CA ARG A 412 15.74 -22.22 3.03
C ARG A 412 16.14 -22.42 1.58
N GLU A 413 16.37 -23.67 1.20
CA GLU A 413 16.41 -24.08 -0.21
C GLU A 413 15.01 -24.51 -0.64
N LEU A 414 14.58 -24.08 -1.83
CA LEU A 414 13.27 -24.43 -2.40
C LEU A 414 13.43 -25.50 -3.47
N SER A 415 12.47 -26.42 -3.54
CA SER A 415 12.36 -27.33 -4.68
C SER A 415 11.84 -26.61 -5.92
N ALA A 416 12.13 -27.18 -7.09
CA ALA A 416 11.58 -26.74 -8.37
C ALA A 416 10.04 -26.65 -8.36
N ASP A 417 9.37 -27.59 -7.66
CA ASP A 417 7.91 -27.61 -7.57
C ASP A 417 7.35 -26.50 -6.66
N GLU A 418 8.04 -26.13 -5.57
CA GLU A 418 7.62 -25.00 -4.72
C GLU A 418 7.82 -23.65 -5.40
N VAL A 419 8.92 -23.50 -6.16
CA VAL A 419 9.16 -22.30 -6.98
C VAL A 419 8.09 -22.16 -8.05
N MET A 420 7.75 -23.25 -8.74
CA MET A 420 6.76 -23.28 -9.83
C MET A 420 5.31 -23.10 -9.36
N ASN A 421 4.89 -23.75 -8.27
CA ASN A 421 3.47 -23.88 -7.91
C ASN A 421 3.04 -23.02 -6.70
N GLY A 422 3.97 -22.34 -6.02
CA GLY A 422 3.69 -21.59 -4.81
C GLY A 422 3.76 -22.42 -3.52
N PHE A 423 3.64 -21.74 -2.38
CA PHE A 423 3.49 -22.34 -1.05
C PHE A 423 2.83 -21.37 -0.06
N THR A 424 2.35 -21.88 1.07
CA THR A 424 1.67 -21.07 2.10
C THR A 424 2.15 -21.42 3.51
N GLY A 425 2.27 -20.42 4.38
CA GLY A 425 2.53 -20.61 5.82
C GLY A 425 3.93 -21.12 6.16
N TYR A 426 4.94 -20.88 5.30
CA TYR A 426 6.29 -21.35 5.56
C TYR A 426 6.99 -20.49 6.63
N GLU A 427 7.51 -21.12 7.69
CA GLU A 427 8.10 -20.42 8.85
C GLU A 427 9.56 -19.96 8.62
N ILE A 428 9.84 -18.67 8.85
CA ILE A 428 11.20 -18.13 9.04
C ILE A 428 11.32 -17.40 10.38
N THR A 429 12.51 -17.40 10.98
CA THR A 429 12.76 -16.73 12.28
C THR A 429 13.75 -15.56 12.14
N VAL A 430 13.30 -14.37 12.52
CA VAL A 430 14.05 -13.10 12.60
C VAL A 430 14.09 -12.58 14.03
N ASN A 431 14.83 -11.52 14.34
CA ASN A 431 14.78 -10.91 15.68
C ASN A 431 13.50 -10.06 15.79
N THR A 432 12.93 -9.97 16.99
CA THR A 432 11.74 -9.13 17.23
C THR A 432 12.12 -7.65 17.11
N GLY A 433 11.33 -6.88 16.35
CA GLY A 433 11.62 -5.51 15.95
C GLY A 433 12.49 -5.37 14.68
N ASP A 434 12.97 -6.45 14.04
CA ASP A 434 13.65 -6.36 12.75
C ASP A 434 12.68 -5.85 11.65
N LYS A 435 13.24 -5.14 10.66
CA LYS A 435 12.56 -4.82 9.39
C LYS A 435 13.07 -5.74 8.27
N VAL A 436 12.16 -6.30 7.48
CA VAL A 436 12.42 -7.46 6.62
C VAL A 436 11.83 -7.29 5.22
N ILE A 437 12.62 -7.49 4.16
CA ILE A 437 12.15 -7.67 2.78
C ILE A 437 12.37 -9.15 2.41
N ILE A 438 11.31 -9.85 2.00
CA ILE A 438 11.37 -11.28 1.62
C ILE A 438 11.64 -11.39 0.12
N GLY A 439 12.31 -12.45 -0.34
CA GLY A 439 12.48 -12.74 -1.76
C GLY A 439 12.54 -14.23 -2.09
N ILE A 440 12.04 -14.59 -3.27
CA ILE A 440 12.04 -15.95 -3.85
C ILE A 440 12.85 -15.94 -5.14
N GLY A 441 13.83 -16.84 -5.25
CA GLY A 441 14.68 -16.89 -6.43
C GLY A 441 16.02 -17.55 -6.15
N ASN A 442 17.08 -17.02 -6.78
CA ASN A 442 18.47 -17.43 -6.63
C ASN A 442 19.34 -16.21 -6.28
N ARG A 443 20.34 -16.40 -5.40
CA ARG A 443 21.39 -15.40 -5.13
C ARG A 443 22.79 -15.95 -5.43
N GLU A 444 23.30 -15.66 -6.62
CA GLU A 444 24.71 -15.86 -6.99
C GLU A 444 25.51 -14.57 -6.73
N SER A 445 26.09 -13.96 -7.77
CA SER A 445 26.74 -12.64 -7.68
C SER A 445 25.74 -11.48 -7.48
N SER A 446 24.49 -11.73 -7.84
CA SER A 446 23.35 -10.84 -7.80
C SER A 446 22.08 -11.66 -7.53
N PHE A 447 20.98 -11.01 -7.18
CA PHE A 447 19.69 -11.68 -6.96
C PHE A 447 18.91 -11.75 -8.27
N TYR A 448 18.38 -12.93 -8.57
CA TYR A 448 17.47 -13.18 -9.69
C TYR A 448 16.20 -13.81 -9.14
N GLY A 449 15.06 -13.16 -9.30
CA GLY A 449 13.79 -13.62 -8.73
C GLY A 449 12.81 -12.47 -8.46
N THR A 450 11.98 -12.64 -7.44
CA THR A 450 10.98 -11.67 -6.98
C THR A 450 11.18 -11.34 -5.50
N PHE A 451 10.64 -10.19 -5.06
CA PHE A 451 10.67 -9.72 -3.67
C PHE A 451 9.25 -9.54 -3.12
N SER A 452 9.13 -9.15 -1.84
CA SER A 452 7.91 -8.59 -1.27
C SER A 452 7.63 -7.19 -1.81
N ALA A 453 6.37 -6.76 -1.81
CA ALA A 453 6.01 -5.45 -2.36
C ALA A 453 6.69 -4.34 -1.54
N GLY A 454 6.61 -4.48 -0.22
CA GLY A 454 7.20 -3.60 0.76
C GLY A 454 8.13 -4.28 1.76
N VAL A 455 8.38 -3.54 2.84
CA VAL A 455 9.14 -3.93 4.02
C VAL A 455 8.18 -4.38 5.11
N TYR A 456 8.31 -5.61 5.59
CA TYR A 456 7.63 -6.08 6.80
C TYR A 456 8.34 -5.58 8.05
N GLN A 457 7.68 -4.78 8.89
CA GLN A 457 8.18 -4.47 10.22
C GLN A 457 7.54 -5.44 11.21
N THR A 458 8.36 -6.30 11.83
CA THR A 458 7.87 -7.16 12.92
C THR A 458 7.45 -6.31 14.11
N LYS A 459 6.41 -6.74 14.84
CA LYS A 459 6.01 -6.04 16.07
C LYS A 459 7.18 -5.96 17.05
N THR A 460 7.23 -4.87 17.80
CA THR A 460 8.06 -4.76 19.00
C THR A 460 7.65 -5.81 20.05
N PRO A 461 8.58 -6.29 20.89
CA PRO A 461 8.22 -7.17 21.99
C PRO A 461 7.52 -6.35 23.07
N ASP A 462 6.40 -6.85 23.60
CA ASP A 462 5.90 -6.30 24.85
C ASP A 462 6.92 -6.56 25.96
N THR A 463 7.20 -5.52 26.75
CA THR A 463 8.14 -5.52 27.87
C THR A 463 7.48 -5.08 29.18
N THR A 464 6.16 -4.90 29.15
CA THR A 464 5.32 -4.50 30.28
C THR A 464 4.98 -5.73 31.10
N ALA A 465 5.12 -5.67 32.43
CA ALA A 465 4.69 -6.77 33.30
C ALA A 465 3.27 -6.50 33.87
N PRO A 466 2.36 -7.48 33.85
CA PRO A 466 0.92 -7.28 34.08
C PRO A 466 0.57 -6.59 35.42
N GLU A 467 -0.51 -5.79 35.45
CA GLU A 467 -1.05 -5.22 36.68
C GLU A 467 -1.91 -6.22 37.47
N VAL A 468 -1.21 -7.12 38.17
CA VAL A 468 -1.86 -8.14 38.99
C VAL A 468 -2.47 -7.57 40.27
N LYS A 469 -3.76 -7.87 40.46
CA LYS A 469 -4.55 -7.62 41.68
C LYS A 469 -4.92 -8.96 42.34
N VAL A 470 -4.66 -9.07 43.64
CA VAL A 470 -4.95 -10.27 44.45
C VAL A 470 -6.12 -9.97 45.38
N SER A 471 -7.12 -10.87 45.42
CA SER A 471 -8.29 -10.75 46.29
C SER A 471 -8.62 -12.08 46.98
N TYR A 472 -9.33 -12.00 48.11
CA TYR A 472 -9.58 -13.13 49.02
C TYR A 472 -11.09 -13.24 49.27
N SER A 473 -11.65 -14.45 49.33
CA SER A 473 -13.08 -14.67 49.62
C SER A 473 -13.50 -14.19 51.01
N THR A 474 -12.57 -14.20 51.97
CA THR A 474 -12.70 -13.54 53.27
C THR A 474 -11.33 -13.26 53.87
N VAL A 475 -11.23 -12.17 54.63
CA VAL A 475 -10.07 -11.85 55.51
C VAL A 475 -10.37 -12.11 57.00
N ASP A 476 -11.65 -12.35 57.34
CA ASP A 476 -12.07 -12.71 58.69
C ASP A 476 -11.73 -14.16 59.03
N LYS A 477 -11.73 -14.50 60.33
CA LYS A 477 -11.45 -15.87 60.80
C LYS A 477 -12.49 -16.86 60.26
N THR A 478 -12.01 -17.95 59.67
CA THR A 478 -12.85 -18.98 59.03
C THR A 478 -12.38 -20.39 59.39
N GLU A 479 -13.31 -21.32 59.60
CA GLU A 479 -13.02 -22.76 59.70
C GLU A 479 -13.11 -23.46 58.32
N GLY A 480 -13.67 -22.77 57.31
CA GLY A 480 -13.70 -23.21 55.90
C GLY A 480 -12.56 -22.62 55.07
N PRO A 481 -12.39 -23.08 53.81
CA PRO A 481 -11.30 -22.65 52.93
C PRO A 481 -11.40 -21.17 52.54
N VAL A 482 -10.24 -20.58 52.23
CA VAL A 482 -10.14 -19.24 51.63
C VAL A 482 -9.80 -19.39 50.16
N THR A 483 -10.69 -18.90 49.29
CA THR A 483 -10.43 -18.79 47.84
C THR A 483 -9.65 -17.51 47.60
N VAL A 484 -8.47 -17.63 47.00
CA VAL A 484 -7.72 -16.49 46.47
C VAL A 484 -7.99 -16.37 44.98
N THR A 485 -8.23 -15.15 44.51
CA THR A 485 -8.40 -14.82 43.09
C THR A 485 -7.30 -13.86 42.66
N ILE A 486 -6.56 -14.26 41.63
CA ILE A 486 -5.61 -13.43 40.87
C ILE A 486 -6.36 -12.89 39.65
N THR A 487 -6.31 -11.58 39.45
CA THR A 487 -6.84 -10.88 38.28
C THR A 487 -5.74 -10.00 37.71
N ALA A 488 -5.39 -10.20 36.44
CA ALA A 488 -4.60 -9.25 35.66
C ALA A 488 -5.52 -8.32 34.84
N ASP A 489 -4.95 -7.23 34.35
CA ASP A 489 -5.52 -6.37 33.32
C ASP A 489 -5.49 -7.03 31.93
N GLU A 490 -4.44 -7.80 31.63
CA GLU A 490 -4.23 -8.52 30.36
C GLU A 490 -4.32 -10.06 30.47
N PRO A 491 -4.37 -10.80 29.34
CA PRO A 491 -4.34 -12.27 29.33
C PRO A 491 -3.05 -12.87 29.90
N ILE A 492 -3.18 -13.91 30.73
CA ILE A 492 -2.05 -14.53 31.45
C ILE A 492 -1.89 -16.03 31.15
N GLN A 493 -0.69 -16.56 31.44
CA GLN A 493 -0.39 -17.98 31.37
C GLN A 493 -0.99 -18.76 32.55
N ASP A 494 -1.21 -20.08 32.39
CA ASP A 494 -1.72 -20.95 33.46
C ASP A 494 -0.65 -21.23 34.53
N ILE A 495 -0.95 -20.85 35.78
CA ILE A 495 -0.04 -21.03 36.91
C ILE A 495 -0.29 -22.42 37.56
N PRO A 496 0.75 -23.26 37.75
CA PRO A 496 0.59 -24.59 38.34
C PRO A 496 -0.16 -24.58 39.69
N GLY A 497 -1.24 -25.38 39.78
CA GLY A 497 -2.07 -25.46 40.97
C GLY A 497 -3.12 -24.35 41.13
N TRP A 498 -3.26 -23.46 40.15
CA TRP A 498 -4.38 -22.52 40.03
C TRP A 498 -5.38 -23.01 38.96
N THR A 499 -6.62 -22.54 39.05
CA THR A 499 -7.73 -22.87 38.15
C THR A 499 -8.10 -21.65 37.31
N ARG A 500 -8.05 -21.78 35.98
CA ARG A 500 -8.50 -20.77 35.00
C ARG A 500 -9.99 -20.47 35.16
N VAL A 501 -10.36 -19.19 35.21
CA VAL A 501 -11.76 -18.72 35.23
C VAL A 501 -12.07 -17.92 33.96
N SER A 502 -11.13 -17.09 33.52
CA SER A 502 -11.10 -16.44 32.20
C SER A 502 -9.64 -16.18 31.83
N GLU A 503 -9.38 -15.65 30.63
CA GLU A 503 -8.02 -15.43 30.09
C GLU A 503 -7.13 -14.62 31.05
N ASN A 504 -7.70 -13.68 31.81
CA ASN A 504 -6.99 -12.78 32.72
C ASN A 504 -7.17 -13.15 34.21
N VAL A 505 -7.86 -14.27 34.55
CA VAL A 505 -8.30 -14.58 35.92
C VAL A 505 -8.06 -16.04 36.32
N LEU A 506 -7.38 -16.22 37.46
CA LEU A 506 -7.02 -17.49 38.07
C LEU A 506 -7.51 -17.57 39.54
N LYS A 507 -7.89 -18.77 40.01
CA LYS A 507 -8.31 -19.02 41.41
C LYS A 507 -7.62 -20.23 42.04
N LYS A 508 -7.42 -20.18 43.35
CA LYS A 508 -6.87 -21.29 44.17
C LYS A 508 -7.49 -21.29 45.56
N ASP A 509 -7.92 -22.45 46.02
CA ASP A 509 -8.49 -22.64 47.36
C ASP A 509 -7.42 -23.09 48.35
N TYR A 510 -7.39 -22.42 49.51
CA TYR A 510 -6.46 -22.72 50.60
C TYR A 510 -7.25 -23.32 51.76
N THR A 511 -6.85 -24.50 52.22
CA THR A 511 -7.42 -25.20 53.39
C THR A 511 -6.55 -25.08 54.64
N VAL A 512 -5.37 -24.46 54.52
CA VAL A 512 -4.42 -24.19 55.60
C VAL A 512 -3.74 -22.84 55.40
N ASN A 513 -3.36 -22.18 56.49
CA ASN A 513 -2.63 -20.92 56.43
C ASN A 513 -1.29 -21.10 55.70
N THR A 514 -1.06 -20.25 54.71
CA THR A 514 0.01 -20.35 53.72
C THR A 514 0.52 -18.95 53.38
N ASN A 515 1.83 -18.82 53.15
CA ASN A 515 2.41 -17.66 52.48
C ASN A 515 3.28 -18.18 51.33
N GLU A 516 2.98 -17.77 50.11
CA GLU A 516 3.76 -18.10 48.92
C GLU A 516 3.91 -16.88 48.00
N SER A 517 5.03 -16.81 47.28
CA SER A 517 5.19 -15.93 46.13
C SER A 517 4.69 -16.63 44.89
N VAL A 518 3.90 -15.94 44.07
CA VAL A 518 3.34 -16.43 42.83
C VAL A 518 3.84 -15.55 41.69
N ASP A 519 4.58 -16.13 40.76
CA ASP A 519 4.96 -15.48 39.52
C ASP A 519 3.80 -15.57 38.54
N VAL A 520 3.24 -14.43 38.16
CA VAL A 520 2.23 -14.30 37.11
C VAL A 520 2.91 -13.82 35.84
N LEU A 521 2.68 -14.49 34.72
CA LEU A 521 3.23 -14.12 33.42
C LEU A 521 2.08 -13.79 32.46
N ASP A 522 2.26 -12.71 31.70
CA ASP A 522 1.45 -12.42 30.50
C ASP A 522 1.68 -13.47 29.40
N LEU A 523 1.10 -13.28 28.20
CA LEU A 523 1.37 -14.15 27.06
C LEU A 523 2.74 -13.92 26.37
N ALA A 524 3.45 -12.83 26.65
CA ALA A 524 4.76 -12.52 26.08
C ALA A 524 5.95 -13.10 26.88
N GLY A 525 5.74 -13.38 28.18
CA GLY A 525 6.74 -13.84 29.14
C GLY A 525 7.15 -12.83 30.21
N ASN A 526 6.55 -11.63 30.25
CA ASN A 526 6.86 -10.62 31.27
C ASN A 526 6.24 -11.02 32.62
N VAL A 527 7.04 -10.93 33.68
CA VAL A 527 6.71 -11.52 34.99
C VAL A 527 6.39 -10.49 36.06
N ARG A 528 5.25 -10.69 36.75
CA ARG A 528 4.85 -9.98 37.95
C ARG A 528 4.73 -10.94 39.13
N THR A 529 5.73 -10.96 40.01
CA THR A 529 5.65 -11.69 41.28
C THR A 529 4.69 -10.98 42.25
N VAL A 530 3.72 -11.72 42.79
CA VAL A 530 2.82 -11.27 43.87
C VAL A 530 2.93 -12.18 45.10
N SER A 531 2.71 -11.64 46.30
CA SER A 531 2.63 -12.46 47.53
C SER A 531 1.18 -12.78 47.85
N VAL A 532 0.90 -14.06 48.05
CA VAL A 532 -0.38 -14.57 48.54
C VAL A 532 -0.19 -15.00 49.99
N THR A 533 -0.93 -14.39 50.91
CA THR A 533 -0.85 -14.69 52.35
C THR A 533 -2.25 -14.97 52.91
N VAL A 534 -2.47 -16.23 53.28
CA VAL A 534 -3.67 -16.70 53.99
C VAL A 534 -3.27 -17.02 55.43
N SER A 535 -3.85 -16.30 56.39
CA SER A 535 -3.49 -16.39 57.83
C SER A 535 -4.70 -16.47 58.77
N ASN A 536 -5.90 -16.45 58.20
CA ASN A 536 -7.21 -16.37 58.88
C ASN A 536 -7.93 -17.72 59.02
N ILE A 537 -7.38 -18.82 58.47
CA ILE A 537 -7.96 -20.15 58.64
C ILE A 537 -7.66 -20.63 60.07
N VAL A 538 -8.70 -20.86 60.85
CA VAL A 538 -8.62 -21.46 62.18
C VAL A 538 -9.01 -22.94 62.10
N LYS A 539 -8.37 -23.77 62.92
CA LYS A 539 -8.82 -25.17 63.06
C LYS A 539 -10.14 -25.20 63.84
N PRO A 540 -11.08 -26.09 63.49
CA PRO A 540 -12.25 -26.35 64.32
C PRO A 540 -11.86 -26.62 65.77
N SER A 541 -12.53 -25.93 66.69
CA SER A 541 -12.31 -26.13 68.13
C SER A 541 -12.97 -27.43 68.56
N ASP A 542 -12.16 -28.45 68.84
CA ASP A 542 -12.61 -29.79 69.21
C ASP A 542 -13.54 -29.72 70.46
N PRO A 543 -14.84 -30.06 70.36
CA PRO A 543 -15.85 -29.73 71.37
C PRO A 543 -15.85 -30.72 72.56
N SER A 544 -14.67 -30.94 73.15
CA SER A 544 -14.45 -31.73 74.37
C SER A 544 -13.13 -31.30 75.03
N GLY A 545 -13.04 -31.05 76.34
CA GLY A 545 -14.09 -31.13 77.36
C GLY A 545 -13.49 -31.32 78.76
N THR A 546 -13.26 -30.23 79.49
CA THR A 546 -12.75 -30.15 80.89
C THR A 546 -11.36 -30.72 81.18
N GLY A 547 -10.60 -30.03 82.04
CA GLY A 547 -9.24 -30.45 82.44
C GLY A 547 -8.43 -29.36 83.11
N GLU A 548 -8.80 -28.93 84.32
CA GLU A 548 -7.87 -28.21 85.19
C GLU A 548 -6.77 -29.20 85.65
N ASP A 549 -5.48 -28.82 85.64
CA ASP A 549 -4.88 -28.21 86.85
C ASP A 549 -3.49 -27.56 86.58
N LYS A 550 -2.92 -26.96 87.63
CA LYS A 550 -1.68 -26.18 87.72
C LYS A 550 -0.42 -27.06 87.59
N ASN A 551 0.73 -26.49 87.18
CA ASN A 551 1.78 -26.02 88.11
C ASN A 551 3.05 -25.43 87.40
N GLN A 552 3.96 -24.85 88.20
CA GLN A 552 5.38 -24.44 87.98
C GLN A 552 6.15 -25.15 86.83
N GLY A 553 7.18 -24.58 86.20
CA GLY A 553 7.96 -23.35 86.47
C GLY A 553 9.43 -23.50 86.00
N THR A 554 10.29 -22.49 86.24
CA THR A 554 11.77 -22.46 86.11
C THR A 554 12.45 -22.65 84.73
N ASP A 555 12.88 -21.52 84.16
CA ASP A 555 14.28 -21.13 83.87
C ASP A 555 15.29 -22.04 83.12
N THR A 556 15.66 -21.53 81.93
CA THR A 556 17.04 -21.29 81.47
C THR A 556 18.07 -22.43 81.38
N LYS A 557 18.48 -22.78 80.15
CA LYS A 557 19.90 -22.67 79.71
C LYS A 557 20.10 -22.77 78.19
N LYS A 558 21.18 -22.14 77.70
CA LYS A 558 21.83 -22.45 76.41
C LYS A 558 22.80 -23.61 76.61
N GLU A 559 23.08 -24.37 75.55
CA GLU A 559 24.47 -24.72 75.20
C GLU A 559 24.61 -25.04 73.71
N ASP A 560 25.86 -25.05 73.20
CA ASP A 560 26.17 -24.94 71.78
C ASP A 560 26.78 -26.23 71.17
N SER A 561 26.20 -26.65 70.03
CA SER A 561 26.90 -27.15 68.84
C SER A 561 27.48 -28.60 68.73
N LYS A 562 27.38 -29.12 67.49
CA LYS A 562 28.48 -29.74 66.69
C LYS A 562 28.73 -31.28 66.71
N LYS A 563 28.34 -31.94 65.60
CA LYS A 563 29.01 -33.07 64.89
C LYS A 563 29.09 -34.45 65.63
N THR A 564 29.28 -35.61 64.96
CA THR A 564 29.66 -35.93 63.56
C THR A 564 29.14 -37.31 63.11
N ASP A 565 28.99 -37.51 61.79
CA ASP A 565 29.26 -38.68 60.90
C ASP A 565 29.15 -40.16 61.38
N GLY A 566 28.69 -41.06 60.47
CA GLY A 566 28.91 -42.53 60.58
C GLY A 566 27.73 -43.43 60.13
N THR A 567 27.33 -43.46 58.85
CA THR A 567 27.72 -44.45 57.79
C THR A 567 27.17 -45.89 57.89
N ASN A 568 26.37 -46.27 56.86
CA ASN A 568 26.17 -47.63 56.30
C ASN A 568 25.49 -48.67 57.23
N THR A 569 24.87 -49.78 56.80
CA THR A 569 24.60 -50.44 55.49
C THR A 569 23.25 -51.18 55.69
N GLY A 570 22.29 -51.33 54.77
CA GLY A 570 22.41 -51.70 53.36
C GLY A 570 22.26 -53.22 53.19
N VAL A 571 21.03 -53.72 52.97
CA VAL A 571 20.74 -55.10 52.54
C VAL A 571 19.67 -55.07 51.43
N PHE A 572 19.93 -55.79 50.35
CA PHE A 572 19.08 -55.90 49.16
C PHE A 572 18.49 -57.31 49.06
N VAL A 573 17.17 -57.42 48.93
CA VAL A 573 16.50 -58.42 48.06
C VAL A 573 15.11 -57.88 47.70
N GLY A 574 14.65 -57.86 46.45
CA GLY A 574 15.30 -58.29 45.21
C GLY A 574 14.68 -59.54 44.59
N THR A 575 13.47 -59.40 44.03
CA THR A 575 13.04 -59.85 42.68
C THR A 575 11.50 -59.72 42.58
N GLY A 576 10.92 -59.33 41.45
CA GLY A 576 11.51 -58.80 40.22
C GLY A 576 10.62 -59.03 38.98
N LEU A 577 10.99 -58.38 37.87
CA LEU A 577 10.51 -58.62 36.49
C LEU A 577 9.04 -58.23 36.21
N PHE A 578 8.68 -57.68 35.03
CA PHE A 578 9.45 -57.06 33.94
C PHE A 578 8.67 -55.79 33.53
N ALA A 579 9.32 -54.62 33.38
CA ALA A 579 9.75 -54.00 32.10
C ALA A 579 8.60 -53.78 31.08
N GLY A 580 8.53 -52.65 30.36
CA GLY A 580 9.60 -51.72 29.94
C GLY A 580 9.76 -51.82 28.41
N SER A 581 10.41 -50.91 27.68
CA SER A 581 11.16 -49.68 27.99
C SER A 581 11.15 -48.84 26.69
N ALA A 582 10.88 -47.53 26.67
CA ALA A 582 11.75 -46.44 27.12
C ALA A 582 13.11 -46.38 26.39
N THR A 583 13.25 -45.42 25.48
CA THR A 583 14.50 -44.79 25.01
C THR A 583 14.12 -43.34 24.68
N ALA A 584 14.44 -42.27 25.44
CA ALA A 584 15.74 -41.74 25.88
C ALA A 584 16.52 -41.04 24.74
N ALA A 585 17.26 -39.94 24.96
CA ALA A 585 17.27 -38.94 26.04
C ALA A 585 18.19 -37.75 25.67
N ALA A 586 18.10 -36.66 26.43
CA ALA A 586 19.16 -35.69 26.75
C ALA A 586 19.85 -34.87 25.62
N ALA A 587 19.58 -33.56 25.63
CA ALA A 587 20.59 -32.51 25.39
C ALA A 587 20.18 -31.22 26.12
N GLY A 588 20.65 -31.01 27.37
CA GLY A 588 20.28 -29.80 28.12
C GLY A 588 20.76 -29.76 29.57
N ALA A 589 21.99 -29.28 29.80
CA ALA A 589 22.48 -28.65 31.04
C ALA A 589 23.99 -28.32 30.92
N SER A 590 24.36 -27.08 30.56
CA SER A 590 25.78 -26.64 30.53
C SER A 590 25.96 -25.12 30.73
N LEU A 591 25.32 -24.54 31.75
CA LEU A 591 25.58 -23.13 32.12
C LEU A 591 25.38 -22.84 33.62
N LEU A 592 26.20 -23.45 34.50
CA LEU A 592 26.24 -23.01 35.91
C LEU A 592 27.56 -23.27 36.65
N ALA A 593 28.70 -23.13 35.97
CA ALA A 593 30.02 -23.22 36.62
C ALA A 593 31.18 -22.54 35.87
N PHE A 594 31.32 -21.19 35.93
CA PHE A 594 32.63 -20.56 36.21
C PHE A 594 32.56 -19.05 36.52
N LEU A 595 32.61 -18.66 37.81
CA LEU A 595 32.94 -17.28 38.19
C LEU A 595 33.69 -17.20 39.54
N LYS A 596 34.90 -17.78 39.62
CA LYS A 596 35.79 -17.55 40.78
C LYS A 596 37.31 -17.58 40.51
N LYS A 597 37.75 -16.60 39.70
CA LYS A 597 38.84 -15.66 40.06
C LYS A 597 40.12 -16.27 40.68
N ARG A 598 41.21 -16.37 39.90
CA ARG A 598 42.58 -16.02 40.37
C ARG A 598 43.62 -15.89 39.25
N LYS A 599 44.32 -14.75 39.31
CA LYS A 599 45.72 -14.49 38.93
C LYS A 599 46.53 -15.70 38.41
N LYS A 600 47.08 -15.59 37.20
CA LYS A 600 48.38 -14.92 37.06
C LYS A 600 48.49 -14.21 35.71
#